data_AF-A0A965BYP4-F1
#
_entry.id   AF-A0A965BYP4-F1
#
_cell.length_a   1.000
_cell.length_b   1.000
_cell.length_c   1.000
_cell.angle_alpha   90.00
_cell.angle_beta   90.00
_cell.angle_gamma   90.00
#
_symmetry.space_group_name_H-M   'P 1'
#
loop_
_entity.id
_entity.type
_entity.pdbx_description
1 polymer ?
#
loop_
_entity_poly.entity_id
_entity_poly.type
_entity_poly.pdbx_seq_one_letter_code
_entity_poly.pdbx_strand_id
1 'polypeptide(L)'
;MESWTDYIVTLFPLTEGDLEIPPLTINNARTDPITVSVVNQGPRSNQSSEELFLEIEVNKDSVYVQEQLLFTVRLFYTINGIRNPQFTELEMPDTVIQLIGSPNQYEKLIDGVRYGVYEKRYVIFPQRSGPLEIPDILFRGEVTDGSSNFVFRNLNTRRVTAFIDGMTVDVKQRPAAAA
;
A
#
# COMPACT_ATOMS: atom_id res chain seq x y z
N MET A 1 -14.40 38.54 12.95
CA MET A 1 -14.38 37.09 12.68
C MET A 1 -13.01 36.79 12.11
N GLU A 2 -12.11 36.24 12.91
CA GLU A 2 -10.85 35.72 12.38
C GLU A 2 -11.14 34.36 11.72
N SER A 3 -10.69 34.19 10.49
CA SER A 3 -10.78 32.94 9.74
C SER A 3 -9.37 32.38 9.65
N TRP A 4 -9.19 31.15 10.12
CA TRP A 4 -7.96 30.39 9.93
C TRP A 4 -8.22 29.23 8.96
N THR A 5 -7.17 28.72 8.34
CA THR A 5 -7.22 27.60 7.41
C THR A 5 -6.11 26.62 7.76
N ASP A 6 -6.47 25.38 8.07
CA ASP A 6 -5.50 24.31 8.30
C ASP A 6 -5.22 23.57 7.00
N TYR A 7 -3.92 23.35 6.75
CA TYR A 7 -3.43 22.53 5.64
C TYR A 7 -2.77 21.28 6.21
N ILE A 8 -3.29 20.10 5.85
CA ILE A 8 -2.70 18.81 6.21
C ILE A 8 -2.16 18.17 4.94
N VAL A 9 -0.84 17.98 4.88
CA VAL A 9 -0.14 17.35 3.76
C VAL A 9 0.49 16.05 4.24
N THR A 10 0.29 14.96 3.49
CA THR A 10 0.95 13.68 3.74
C THR A 10 2.00 13.45 2.67
N LEU A 11 3.26 13.34 3.08
CA LEU A 11 4.39 13.13 2.19
C LEU A 11 4.89 11.69 2.33
N PHE A 12 5.33 11.11 1.21
CA PHE A 12 5.97 9.80 1.16
C PHE A 12 7.40 9.99 0.63
N PRO A 13 8.41 9.44 1.32
CA PRO A 13 9.78 9.50 0.83
C PRO A 13 9.93 8.61 -0.41
N LEU A 14 10.57 9.13 -1.45
CA LEU A 14 10.88 8.37 -2.68
C LEU A 14 12.24 7.67 -2.62
N THR A 15 13.12 8.13 -1.74
CA THR A 15 14.46 7.61 -1.57
C THR A 15 14.81 7.55 -0.09
N GLU A 16 15.74 6.66 0.25
CA GLU A 16 16.34 6.61 1.59
C GLU A 16 17.31 7.78 1.79
N GLY A 17 17.69 7.99 3.06
CA GLY A 17 18.64 9.00 3.48
C GLY A 17 17.99 10.25 4.04
N ASP A 18 18.79 11.30 4.18
CA ASP A 18 18.33 12.57 4.73
C ASP A 18 17.61 13.37 3.63
N LEU A 19 16.30 13.51 3.76
CA LEU A 19 15.44 14.26 2.86
C LEU A 19 15.07 15.60 3.47
N GLU A 20 15.07 16.65 2.66
CA GLU A 20 14.59 17.96 3.05
C GLU A 20 13.17 18.19 2.52
N ILE A 21 12.22 18.44 3.42
CA ILE A 21 10.93 19.03 3.07
C ILE A 21 11.19 20.52 2.87
N PRO A 22 11.04 21.05 1.64
CA PRO A 22 11.39 22.42 1.35
C PRO A 22 10.45 23.40 2.06
N PRO A 23 10.90 24.64 2.29
CA PRO A 23 10.06 25.67 2.89
C PRO A 23 8.86 25.96 1.99
N LEU A 24 7.66 25.88 2.56
CA LEU A 24 6.41 26.15 1.86
C LEU A 24 6.09 27.64 1.93
N THR A 25 5.64 28.21 0.81
CA THR A 25 5.20 29.62 0.76
C THR A 25 3.69 29.66 0.54
N ILE A 26 2.97 30.26 1.48
CA ILE A 26 1.52 30.47 1.40
C ILE A 26 1.26 31.97 1.59
N ASN A 27 0.77 32.63 0.54
CA ASN A 27 0.64 34.09 0.48
C ASN A 27 1.99 34.77 0.81
N ASN A 28 2.05 35.57 1.88
CA ASN A 28 3.25 36.27 2.34
C ASN A 28 3.98 35.54 3.50
N ALA A 29 3.55 34.32 3.87
CA ALA A 29 4.18 33.52 4.91
C ALA A 29 5.04 32.41 4.29
N ARG A 30 6.19 32.15 4.92
CA ARG A 30 7.12 31.08 4.54
C ARG A 30 7.43 30.23 5.76
N THR A 31 7.38 28.91 5.61
CA THR A 31 7.79 27.97 6.65
C THR A 31 9.29 27.75 6.61
N ASP A 32 9.87 27.25 7.70
CA ASP A 32 11.23 26.71 7.69
C ASP A 32 11.26 25.34 6.97
N PRO A 33 12.40 24.97 6.37
CA PRO A 33 12.62 23.60 5.90
C PRO A 33 12.62 22.61 7.07
N ILE A 34 12.24 21.36 6.79
CA ILE A 34 12.28 20.27 7.77
C ILE A 34 13.14 19.14 7.21
N THR A 35 14.19 18.77 7.90
CA THR A 35 15.01 17.60 7.56
C THR A 35 14.43 16.34 8.20
N VAL A 36 14.25 15.29 7.40
CA VAL A 36 13.73 13.98 7.82
C VAL A 36 14.73 12.92 7.40
N SER A 37 15.16 12.07 8.34
CA SER A 37 16.02 10.94 8.04
C SER A 37 15.17 9.70 7.75
N VAL A 38 15.30 9.16 6.55
CA VAL A 38 14.54 8.00 6.07
C VAL A 38 15.45 6.78 6.04
N VAL A 39 15.12 5.78 6.85
CA VAL A 39 15.86 4.51 6.92
C VAL A 39 14.97 3.37 6.43
N ASN A 40 15.50 2.53 5.53
CA ASN A 40 14.84 1.31 5.10
C ASN A 40 15.14 0.18 6.09
N GLN A 41 14.12 -0.37 6.75
CA GLN A 41 14.28 -1.52 7.64
C GLN A 41 13.91 -2.85 6.94
N GLY A 42 14.04 -2.90 5.60
CA GLY A 42 13.70 -4.04 4.76
C GLY A 42 12.20 -4.10 4.42
N PRO A 43 11.74 -5.17 3.74
CA PRO A 43 10.38 -5.33 3.21
C PRO A 43 9.26 -5.41 4.28
N ARG A 44 9.55 -5.02 5.53
CA ARG A 44 8.68 -5.13 6.71
C ARG A 44 8.44 -3.82 7.45
N SER A 45 8.73 -2.63 6.91
CA SER A 45 8.70 -1.43 7.76
C SER A 45 8.11 -0.17 7.14
N ASN A 46 6.88 0.14 7.56
CA ASN A 46 6.59 1.50 7.99
C ASN A 46 5.49 1.46 9.07
N GLN A 47 5.88 1.83 10.30
CA GLN A 47 5.18 1.77 11.60
C GLN A 47 5.37 0.46 12.39
N SER A 48 5.61 0.60 13.71
CA SER A 48 5.82 -0.44 14.73
C SER A 48 5.39 -1.84 14.26
N SER A 49 6.38 -2.59 13.79
CA SER A 49 6.35 -3.58 12.70
C SER A 49 5.56 -4.87 12.92
N GLU A 50 4.68 -4.93 13.92
CA GLU A 50 3.83 -6.09 14.21
C GLU A 50 2.33 -5.78 14.16
N GLU A 51 1.92 -4.51 14.02
CA GLU A 51 0.49 -4.17 14.10
C GLU A 51 -0.18 -3.92 12.75
N LEU A 52 0.58 -3.57 11.71
CA LEU A 52 0.06 -3.29 10.37
C LEU A 52 1.16 -3.46 9.30
N PHE A 53 0.97 -4.36 8.33
CA PHE A 53 1.92 -4.52 7.22
C PHE A 53 1.27 -5.08 5.96
N LEU A 54 1.93 -4.90 4.82
CA LEU A 54 1.51 -5.44 3.53
C LEU A 54 2.32 -6.67 3.13
N GLU A 55 1.70 -7.53 2.35
CA GLU A 55 2.33 -8.62 1.62
C GLU A 55 1.78 -8.62 0.20
N ILE A 56 2.65 -8.89 -0.77
CA ILE A 56 2.27 -9.10 -2.15
C ILE A 56 2.79 -10.44 -2.64
N GLU A 57 2.01 -11.10 -3.49
CA GLU A 57 2.32 -12.43 -4.02
C GLU A 57 1.87 -12.55 -5.47
N VAL A 58 2.72 -13.14 -6.31
CA VAL A 58 2.35 -13.62 -7.65
C VAL A 58 2.37 -15.13 -7.67
N ASN A 59 1.50 -15.75 -8.47
CA ASN A 59 1.53 -17.21 -8.60
C ASN A 59 2.67 -17.75 -9.49
N LYS A 60 3.35 -16.87 -10.25
CA LYS A 60 4.42 -17.21 -11.18
C LYS A 60 5.41 -16.05 -11.31
N ASP A 61 6.69 -16.37 -11.36
CA ASP A 61 7.77 -15.38 -11.61
C ASP A 61 7.90 -15.02 -13.11
N SER A 62 7.30 -15.81 -13.99
CA SER A 62 7.23 -15.54 -15.43
C SER A 62 5.94 -16.05 -16.05
N VAL A 63 5.43 -15.35 -17.07
CA VAL A 63 4.22 -15.68 -17.82
C VAL A 63 4.40 -15.39 -19.31
N TYR A 64 3.61 -16.00 -20.17
CA TYR A 64 3.55 -15.67 -21.59
C TYR A 64 2.60 -14.49 -21.87
N VAL A 65 2.76 -13.85 -23.02
CA VAL A 65 1.79 -12.86 -23.52
C VAL A 65 0.38 -13.47 -23.59
N GLN A 66 -0.59 -12.76 -22.99
CA GLN A 66 -1.99 -13.15 -22.77
C GLN A 66 -2.21 -14.34 -21.83
N GLU A 67 -1.16 -14.83 -21.17
CA GLU A 67 -1.31 -15.78 -20.07
C GLU A 67 -1.80 -15.06 -18.81
N GLN A 68 -2.59 -15.75 -18.01
CA GLN A 68 -3.05 -15.28 -16.71
C GLN A 68 -1.92 -15.28 -15.68
N LEU A 69 -1.68 -14.10 -15.11
CA LEU A 69 -0.92 -13.90 -13.88
C LEU A 69 -1.90 -13.58 -12.74
N LEU A 70 -1.82 -14.31 -11.64
CA LEU A 70 -2.57 -14.02 -10.42
C LEU A 70 -1.69 -13.20 -9.50
N PHE A 71 -2.20 -12.04 -9.08
CA PHE A 71 -1.53 -11.16 -8.13
C PHE A 71 -2.42 -10.96 -6.91
N THR A 72 -1.83 -11.11 -5.72
CA THR A 72 -2.54 -10.98 -4.44
C THR A 72 -1.87 -9.91 -3.60
N VAL A 73 -2.66 -8.99 -3.05
CA VAL A 73 -2.24 -8.01 -2.05
C VAL A 73 -2.95 -8.32 -0.75
N ARG A 74 -2.21 -8.49 0.34
CA ARG A 74 -2.73 -8.71 1.69
C ARG A 74 -2.28 -7.61 2.62
N LEU A 75 -3.21 -7.07 3.39
CA LEU A 75 -2.94 -6.18 4.50
C LEU A 75 -3.22 -6.93 5.80
N PHE A 76 -2.19 -7.08 6.63
CA PHE A 76 -2.27 -7.67 7.96
C PHE A 76 -2.40 -6.57 8.99
N TYR A 77 -3.31 -6.73 9.97
CA TYR A 77 -3.50 -5.75 11.05
C TYR A 77 -3.94 -6.39 12.38
N THR A 78 -3.45 -5.88 13.52
CA THR A 78 -3.83 -6.35 14.87
C THR A 78 -4.75 -5.39 15.62
N ILE A 79 -4.94 -4.17 15.10
CA ILE A 79 -5.74 -3.11 15.71
C ILE A 79 -7.25 -3.39 15.47
N ASN A 80 -8.15 -2.79 16.27
CA ASN A 80 -9.61 -3.00 16.36
C ASN A 80 -10.46 -2.76 15.07
N GLY A 81 -9.92 -3.08 13.90
CA GLY A 81 -10.53 -2.88 12.59
C GLY A 81 -9.92 -1.71 11.84
N ILE A 82 -9.92 -1.85 10.51
CA ILE A 82 -9.52 -0.81 9.57
C ILE A 82 -10.76 -0.16 9.00
N ARG A 83 -10.76 1.17 8.96
CA ARG A 83 -11.78 2.00 8.33
C ARG A 83 -11.18 2.69 7.10
N ASN A 84 -12.03 2.92 6.10
CA ASN A 84 -11.68 3.62 4.87
C ASN A 84 -10.41 3.07 4.17
N PRO A 85 -10.30 1.76 3.91
CA PRO A 85 -9.10 1.19 3.31
C PRO A 85 -8.92 1.69 1.87
N GLN A 86 -7.81 2.36 1.61
CA GLN A 86 -7.38 2.78 0.30
C GLN A 86 -6.06 2.12 -0.04
N PHE A 87 -5.97 1.59 -1.25
CA PHE A 87 -4.75 0.99 -1.80
C PHE A 87 -4.33 1.77 -3.02
N THR A 88 -3.07 1.64 -3.40
CA THR A 88 -2.59 2.07 -4.72
C THR A 88 -3.41 1.37 -5.80
N GLU A 89 -3.87 2.14 -6.77
CA GLU A 89 -4.59 1.59 -7.91
C GLU A 89 -3.61 0.86 -8.82
N LEU A 90 -3.99 -0.31 -9.31
CA LEU A 90 -3.10 -1.13 -10.11
C LEU A 90 -3.28 -0.77 -11.59
N GLU A 91 -2.41 0.10 -12.09
CA GLU A 91 -2.38 0.52 -13.49
C GLU A 91 -1.00 0.22 -14.09
N MET A 92 -0.96 -0.64 -15.11
CA MET A 92 0.28 -1.01 -15.82
C MET A 92 0.05 -0.91 -17.33
N PRO A 93 0.98 -0.34 -18.10
CA PRO A 93 0.86 -0.25 -19.55
C PRO A 93 0.81 -1.64 -20.19
N ASP A 94 0.14 -1.77 -21.33
CA ASP A 94 0.04 -3.03 -22.09
C ASP A 94 -0.49 -4.20 -21.23
N THR A 95 -1.41 -3.95 -20.29
CA THR A 95 -2.04 -5.00 -19.48
C THR A 95 -3.56 -4.86 -19.44
N VAL A 96 -4.24 -5.98 -19.21
CA VAL A 96 -5.65 -6.01 -18.78
C VAL A 96 -5.67 -6.52 -17.36
N ILE A 97 -6.21 -5.73 -16.44
CA ILE A 97 -6.23 -6.00 -15.01
C ILE A 97 -7.67 -6.08 -14.55
N GLN A 98 -8.02 -7.10 -13.77
CA GLN A 98 -9.35 -7.25 -13.21
C GLN A 98 -9.28 -7.71 -11.75
N LEU A 99 -10.10 -7.11 -10.89
CA LEU A 99 -10.29 -7.59 -9.53
C LEU A 99 -11.13 -8.89 -9.55
N ILE A 100 -10.65 -9.90 -8.84
CA ILE A 100 -11.33 -11.18 -8.71
C ILE A 100 -12.29 -11.10 -7.51
N GLY A 101 -13.58 -10.96 -7.82
CA GLY A 101 -14.62 -10.89 -6.80
C GLY A 101 -14.52 -9.64 -5.93
N SER A 102 -15.02 -9.76 -4.70
CA SER A 102 -14.89 -8.70 -3.69
C SER A 102 -13.67 -8.97 -2.80
N PRO A 103 -13.05 -7.93 -2.22
CA PRO A 103 -11.99 -8.10 -1.23
C PRO A 103 -12.43 -9.04 -0.11
N ASN A 104 -11.57 -9.98 0.26
CA ASN A 104 -11.84 -10.95 1.31
C ASN A 104 -11.29 -10.44 2.65
N GLN A 105 -12.01 -10.72 3.75
CA GLN A 105 -11.58 -10.36 5.10
C GLN A 105 -11.67 -11.58 6.01
N TYR A 106 -10.56 -11.94 6.65
CA TYR A 106 -10.47 -13.10 7.53
C TYR A 106 -9.41 -12.90 8.61
N GLU A 107 -9.34 -13.80 9.58
CA GLU A 107 -8.30 -13.79 10.61
C GLU A 107 -7.24 -14.85 10.34
N LYS A 108 -5.98 -14.55 10.63
CA LYS A 108 -4.85 -15.48 10.53
C LYS A 108 -3.96 -15.39 11.78
N LEU A 109 -3.54 -16.55 12.30
CA LEU A 109 -2.58 -16.64 13.39
C LEU A 109 -1.17 -16.71 12.82
N ILE A 110 -0.29 -15.78 13.20
CA ILE A 110 1.12 -15.72 12.76
C ILE A 110 1.96 -15.53 14.02
N ASP A 111 2.87 -16.47 14.29
CA ASP A 111 3.75 -16.44 15.46
C ASP A 111 3.04 -16.19 16.81
N GLY A 112 1.82 -16.75 16.94
CA GLY A 112 0.99 -16.61 18.14
C GLY A 112 0.17 -15.31 18.21
N VAL A 113 0.34 -14.39 17.25
CA VAL A 113 -0.43 -13.15 17.14
C VAL A 113 -1.58 -13.32 16.15
N ARG A 114 -2.77 -12.86 16.52
CA ARG A 114 -3.97 -12.91 15.68
C ARG A 114 -4.08 -11.64 14.86
N TYR A 115 -3.97 -11.78 13.54
CA TYR A 115 -4.12 -10.69 12.59
C TYR A 115 -5.47 -10.78 11.89
N GLY A 116 -6.11 -9.63 11.70
CA GLY A 116 -7.05 -9.45 10.60
C GLY A 116 -6.29 -9.34 9.28
N VAL A 117 -6.84 -9.93 8.23
CA VAL A 117 -6.28 -9.93 6.87
C VAL A 117 -7.32 -9.35 5.93
N TYR A 118 -6.97 -8.27 5.24
CA TYR A 118 -7.72 -7.73 4.12
C TYR A 118 -7.01 -8.10 2.82
N GLU A 119 -7.65 -8.91 1.99
CA GLU A 119 -7.03 -9.50 0.80
C GLU A 119 -7.73 -9.04 -0.48
N LYS A 120 -6.95 -8.52 -1.44
CA LYS A 120 -7.37 -8.25 -2.81
C LYS A 120 -6.66 -9.20 -3.76
N ARG A 121 -7.40 -9.77 -4.70
CA ARG A 121 -6.86 -10.68 -5.72
C ARG A 121 -7.16 -10.12 -7.08
N TYR A 122 -6.14 -10.07 -7.93
CA TYR A 122 -6.20 -9.56 -9.28
C TYR A 122 -5.84 -10.67 -10.26
N VAL A 123 -6.45 -10.62 -11.45
CA VAL A 123 -5.95 -11.28 -12.64
C VAL A 123 -5.36 -10.23 -13.57
N ILE A 124 -4.14 -10.47 -14.03
CA ILE A 124 -3.40 -9.60 -14.94
C ILE A 124 -3.11 -10.40 -16.22
N PHE A 125 -3.43 -9.82 -17.37
CA PHE A 125 -3.12 -10.36 -18.69
C PHE A 125 -2.17 -9.42 -19.43
N PRO A 126 -0.87 -9.74 -19.51
CA PRO A 126 0.09 -8.96 -20.27
C PRO A 126 -0.20 -9.02 -21.77
N GLN A 127 -0.12 -7.90 -22.47
CA GLN A 127 -0.37 -7.80 -23.92
C GLN A 127 0.92 -7.79 -24.74
N ARG A 128 2.08 -7.62 -24.10
CA ARG A 128 3.38 -7.51 -24.74
C ARG A 128 4.47 -8.22 -23.92
N SER A 129 5.45 -8.80 -24.60
CA SER A 129 6.62 -9.42 -23.98
C SER A 129 7.62 -8.37 -23.48
N GLY A 130 8.30 -8.68 -22.39
CA GLY A 130 9.24 -7.80 -21.69
C GLY A 130 9.03 -7.83 -20.18
N PRO A 131 9.74 -6.97 -19.43
CA PRO A 131 9.49 -6.84 -18.00
C PRO A 131 8.10 -6.25 -17.76
N LEU A 132 7.31 -6.90 -16.91
CA LEU A 132 6.09 -6.35 -16.34
C LEU A 132 6.40 -5.81 -14.95
N GLU A 133 6.36 -4.48 -14.82
CA GLU A 133 6.60 -3.79 -13.55
C GLU A 133 5.28 -3.65 -12.79
N ILE A 134 5.13 -4.42 -11.72
CA ILE A 134 4.06 -4.25 -10.74
C ILE A 134 4.48 -3.09 -9.82
N PRO A 135 3.68 -2.02 -9.72
CA PRO A 135 4.03 -0.84 -8.94
C PRO A 135 4.07 -1.13 -7.44
N ASP A 136 4.75 -0.26 -6.71
CA ASP A 136 4.73 -0.27 -5.25
C ASP A 136 3.29 -0.14 -4.73
N ILE A 137 3.00 -0.84 -3.63
CA ILE A 137 1.68 -0.80 -3.03
C ILE A 137 1.74 0.01 -1.75
N LEU A 138 1.08 1.16 -1.79
CA LEU A 138 0.76 1.95 -0.61
C LEU A 138 -0.67 1.69 -0.15
N PHE A 139 -0.81 1.43 1.13
CA PHE A 139 -2.08 1.40 1.85
C PHE A 139 -2.24 2.66 2.72
N ARG A 140 -3.45 3.20 2.76
CA ARG A 140 -3.88 4.25 3.70
C ARG A 140 -5.22 3.87 4.31
N GLY A 141 -5.38 4.10 5.60
CA GLY A 141 -6.65 3.89 6.28
C GLY A 141 -6.69 4.57 7.64
N GLU A 142 -7.74 4.27 8.40
CA GLU A 142 -7.94 4.77 9.75
C GLU A 142 -8.18 3.61 10.70
N VAL A 143 -7.57 3.65 11.87
CA VAL A 143 -7.81 2.69 12.96
C VAL A 143 -8.50 3.39 14.12
N THR A 144 -9.33 2.63 14.83
CA THR A 144 -9.96 3.11 16.07
C THR A 144 -9.08 2.72 17.24
N ASP A 145 -8.61 3.71 18.00
CA ASP A 145 -7.87 3.43 19.23
C ASP A 145 -8.85 2.93 20.31
N GLY A 146 -8.60 1.74 20.83
CA GLY A 146 -9.49 1.03 21.73
C GLY A 146 -9.10 1.22 23.18
N SER A 147 -9.46 2.35 23.78
CA SER A 147 -9.85 2.42 25.20
C SER A 147 -10.43 3.79 25.53
N SER A 148 -11.76 3.87 25.62
CA SER A 148 -12.43 5.03 26.22
C SER A 148 -13.65 4.52 26.96
N ASN A 149 -13.52 4.30 28.26
CA ASN A 149 -14.61 3.93 29.18
C ASN A 149 -15.65 5.07 29.39
N PHE A 150 -15.78 6.01 28.46
CA PHE A 150 -16.57 7.23 28.64
C PHE A 150 -17.48 7.48 27.44
N VAL A 151 -18.78 7.55 27.70
CA VAL A 151 -19.90 7.56 26.73
C VAL A 151 -20.01 8.88 25.92
N PHE A 152 -19.11 9.85 26.10
CA PHE A 152 -19.27 11.21 25.55
C PHE A 152 -17.99 11.84 24.95
N ARG A 153 -17.16 11.11 24.21
CA ARG A 153 -16.11 11.74 23.39
C ARG A 153 -15.88 11.02 22.06
N ASN A 154 -15.64 11.83 21.02
CA ASN A 154 -15.32 11.42 19.65
C ASN A 154 -14.36 10.22 19.61
N LEU A 155 -14.66 9.23 18.76
CA LEU A 155 -13.73 8.16 18.40
C LEU A 155 -12.42 8.80 17.93
N ASN A 156 -11.34 8.64 18.70
CA ASN A 156 -10.02 9.03 18.23
C ASN A 156 -9.61 8.04 17.13
N THR A 157 -9.90 8.39 15.88
CA THR A 157 -9.39 7.67 14.71
C THR A 157 -7.99 8.15 14.40
N ARG A 158 -7.05 7.20 14.28
CA ARG A 158 -5.67 7.49 13.87
C ARG A 158 -5.48 7.02 12.44
N ARG A 159 -4.91 7.88 11.59
CA ARG A 159 -4.50 7.49 10.24
C ARG A 159 -3.32 6.53 10.31
N VAL A 160 -3.38 5.49 9.52
CA VAL A 160 -2.33 4.49 9.39
C VAL A 160 -1.99 4.28 7.93
N THR A 161 -0.74 3.92 7.69
CA THR A 161 -0.21 3.68 6.35
C THR A 161 0.70 2.47 6.40
N ALA A 162 0.68 1.67 5.35
CA ALA A 162 1.63 0.58 5.14
C ALA A 162 2.12 0.63 3.69
N PHE A 163 3.35 0.24 3.46
CA PHE A 163 3.99 0.30 2.15
C PHE A 163 4.75 -1.00 1.90
N ILE A 164 4.81 -1.42 0.64
CA ILE A 164 5.65 -2.51 0.17
C ILE A 164 6.11 -2.20 -1.26
N ASP A 165 7.37 -2.48 -1.54
CA ASP A 165 7.94 -2.35 -2.87
C ASP A 165 7.22 -3.28 -3.85
N GLY A 166 7.11 -2.82 -5.09
CA GLY A 166 6.58 -3.59 -6.20
C GLY A 166 7.50 -4.75 -6.59
N MET A 167 7.19 -5.38 -7.71
CA MET A 167 8.01 -6.46 -8.25
C MET A 167 7.98 -6.52 -9.76
N THR A 168 8.99 -7.14 -10.36
CA THR A 168 9.04 -7.37 -11.80
C THR A 168 8.75 -8.83 -12.13
N VAL A 169 7.85 -9.06 -13.09
CA VAL A 169 7.53 -10.38 -13.64
C VAL A 169 8.00 -10.46 -15.10
N ASP A 170 8.65 -11.55 -15.49
CA ASP A 170 9.12 -11.73 -16.87
C ASP A 170 7.96 -12.16 -17.80
N VAL A 171 7.69 -11.37 -18.85
CA VAL A 171 6.68 -11.72 -19.86
C VAL A 171 7.34 -12.25 -21.12
N LYS A 172 7.21 -13.55 -21.33
CA LYS A 172 7.74 -14.29 -22.47
C LYS A 172 6.87 -14.12 -23.71
N GLN A 173 7.50 -14.15 -24.88
CA GLN A 173 6.79 -14.19 -26.15
C GLN A 173 5.89 -15.42 -26.22
N ARG A 174 4.73 -15.29 -26.86
CA ARG A 174 3.82 -16.42 -27.09
C ARG A 174 4.60 -17.56 -27.76
N PRO A 175 4.51 -18.81 -27.25
CA PRO A 175 5.16 -19.94 -27.89
C PRO A 175 4.64 -20.08 -29.33
N ALA A 176 5.55 -20.32 -30.27
CA ALA A 176 5.17 -20.66 -31.63
C ALA A 176 4.28 -21.91 -31.57
N ALA A 177 3.07 -21.84 -32.14
CA ALA A 177 2.19 -22.99 -32.21
C ALA A 177 2.96 -24.15 -32.84
N ALA A 178 3.02 -25.30 -32.14
CA ALA A 178 3.53 -26.52 -32.74
C ALA A 178 2.63 -26.86 -33.92
N ALA A 179 3.23 -26.93 -35.11
CA ALA A 179 2.57 -27.29 -36.36
C ALA A 179 2.17 -28.77 -36.38
#